data_AF-A0A4U5LNG9-F1
#
_entry.id   AF-A0A4U5LNG9-F1
#
_cell.length_a   1.000
_cell.length_b   1.000
_cell.length_c   1.000
_cell.angle_alpha   90.00
_cell.angle_beta   90.00
_cell.angle_gamma   90.00
#
_symmetry.space_group_name_H-M   'P 1'
#
loop_
_entity.id
_entity.type
_entity.pdbx_description
1 polymer ?
#
loop_
_entity_poly.entity_id
_entity_poly.type
_entity_poly.pdbx_seq_one_letter_code
_entity_poly.pdbx_strand_id
1 'polypeptide(L)'
;MKGHDRAYVRVTSYGKPKHDDQGREIVNYDEIEHNFSVRYMAAPEAHWRMSGYPIVDLSHPVEKLYVHVPGGSAVVYAEEDLQQAAEAAAEADEKTTKLTAFFDLCSTDVDARQLTYPEVPLHYRFDAKIKAWVKRKNNVSTVVRVGSVVPTNRQAYAIRLLLFLRRVLETGKN
;
A
#
# COMPACT_ATOMS: atom_id res chain seq x y z
N MET A 1 12.30 -0.03 15.22
CA MET A 1 11.54 0.90 16.08
C MET A 1 10.08 0.48 16.09
N LYS A 2 9.46 0.42 17.26
CA LYS A 2 8.00 0.26 17.40
C LYS A 2 7.31 1.40 16.63
N GLY A 3 6.22 1.12 15.92
CA GLY A 3 5.50 2.15 15.18
C GLY A 3 4.95 3.22 16.12
N HIS A 4 4.62 4.39 15.57
CA HIS A 4 3.99 5.47 16.33
C HIS A 4 2.75 4.96 17.08
N ASP A 5 2.84 4.90 18.42
CA ASP A 5 1.70 4.57 19.27
C ASP A 5 0.65 5.69 19.13
N ARG A 6 -0.60 5.30 18.87
CA ARG A 6 -1.72 6.23 18.86
C ARG A 6 -1.99 6.68 20.29
N ALA A 7 -2.09 7.98 20.50
CA ALA A 7 -2.49 8.55 21.77
C ALA A 7 -3.80 9.32 21.59
N TYR A 8 -4.72 9.08 22.51
CA TYR A 8 -5.92 9.89 22.67
C TYR A 8 -5.58 11.00 23.64
N VAL A 9 -5.56 12.24 23.14
CA VAL A 9 -5.34 13.41 23.98
C VAL A 9 -6.69 14.08 24.17
N ARG A 10 -7.10 14.18 25.44
CA ARG A 10 -8.21 15.02 25.85
C ARG A 10 -7.64 16.34 26.36
N VAL A 11 -7.93 17.43 25.68
CA VAL A 11 -7.57 18.76 26.17
C VAL A 11 -8.57 19.13 27.27
N THR A 12 -8.09 19.43 28.47
CA THR A 12 -8.95 19.82 29.62
C THR A 12 -8.97 21.33 29.85
N SER A 13 -8.25 22.12 29.04
CA SER A 13 -8.32 23.57 29.16
C SER A 13 -9.70 24.02 28.70
N TYR A 14 -10.49 24.55 29.63
CA TYR A 14 -11.70 25.27 29.30
C TYR A 14 -11.34 26.42 28.36
N GLY A 15 -11.86 26.41 27.14
CA GLY A 15 -11.81 27.58 26.27
C GLY A 15 -12.42 28.79 26.97
N LYS A 16 -12.22 30.00 26.44
CA LYS A 16 -12.84 31.22 26.99
C LYS A 16 -14.35 30.96 27.24
N PRO A 17 -14.89 31.32 28.42
CA PRO A 17 -16.29 31.06 28.75
C PRO A 17 -17.19 31.71 27.70
N LYS A 18 -18.05 30.91 27.06
CA LYS A 18 -19.11 31.46 26.20
C LYS A 18 -20.20 32.01 27.11
N HIS A 19 -20.78 33.14 26.75
CA HIS A 19 -21.91 33.70 27.49
C HIS A 19 -23.18 33.48 26.66
N ASP A 20 -24.29 33.14 27.31
CA ASP A 20 -25.60 33.14 26.63
C ASP A 20 -26.04 34.58 26.33
N ASP A 21 -27.13 34.75 25.59
CA ASP A 21 -27.73 36.06 25.28
C ASP A 21 -28.16 36.84 26.55
N GLN A 22 -28.13 36.19 27.72
CA GLN A 22 -28.46 36.73 29.04
C GLN A 22 -27.21 36.98 29.90
N GLY A 23 -26.00 36.81 29.34
CA GLY A 23 -24.73 37.07 30.01
C GLY A 23 -24.31 36.01 31.03
N ARG A 24 -24.92 34.82 31.05
CA ARG A 24 -24.52 33.71 31.92
C ARG A 24 -23.40 32.91 31.28
N GLU A 25 -22.37 32.57 32.06
CA GLU A 25 -21.30 31.69 31.59
C GLU A 25 -21.84 30.29 31.29
N ILE A 26 -21.63 29.85 30.06
CA ILE A 26 -21.90 28.51 29.57
C ILE A 26 -20.55 27.81 29.36
N VAL A 27 -20.48 26.55 29.77
CA VAL A 27 -19.33 25.69 29.49
C VAL A 27 -19.23 25.49 27.98
N ASN A 28 -18.18 26.05 27.36
CA ASN A 28 -17.87 25.86 25.95
C ASN A 28 -17.18 24.50 25.76
N TYR A 29 -17.96 23.43 25.69
CA TYR A 29 -17.47 22.07 25.49
C TYR A 29 -17.74 21.64 24.04
N ASP A 30 -16.75 21.80 23.17
CA ASP A 30 -16.78 21.25 21.82
C ASP A 30 -16.04 19.89 21.81
N GLU A 31 -16.80 18.79 21.82
CA GLU A 31 -16.23 17.44 21.89
C GLU A 31 -15.26 17.11 20.75
N ILE A 32 -15.48 17.70 19.56
CA ILE A 32 -14.69 17.44 18.35
C ILE A 32 -13.35 18.18 18.44
N GLU A 33 -13.35 19.44 18.89
CA GLU A 33 -12.12 20.19 19.12
C GLU A 33 -11.29 19.60 20.28
N HIS A 34 -11.94 19.00 21.28
CA HIS A 34 -11.28 18.55 22.51
C HIS A 34 -10.74 17.11 22.44
N ASN A 35 -11.11 16.33 21.42
CA ASN A 35 -10.65 14.96 21.22
C ASN A 35 -10.05 14.78 19.83
N PHE A 36 -8.72 14.81 19.73
CA PHE A 36 -8.03 14.48 18.48
C PHE A 36 -7.01 13.35 18.67
N SER A 37 -6.97 12.46 17.68
CA SER A 37 -6.04 11.32 17.64
C SER A 37 -4.66 11.79 17.21
N VAL A 38 -3.71 11.85 18.14
CA VAL A 38 -2.30 12.17 17.84
C VAL A 38 -1.43 10.91 17.82
N ARG A 39 -0.22 11.07 17.31
CA ARG A 39 0.84 10.04 17.36
C ARG A 39 1.90 10.48 18.35
N TYR A 40 2.21 9.64 19.32
CA TYR A 40 3.33 9.89 20.22
C TYR A 40 4.65 9.78 19.43
N MET A 41 5.59 10.67 19.75
CA MET A 41 6.96 10.67 19.25
C MET A 41 7.89 10.83 20.45
N ALA A 42 8.86 9.93 20.58
CA ALA A 42 9.82 10.02 21.67
C ALA A 42 10.72 11.25 21.49
N ALA A 43 11.13 11.89 22.60
CA ALA A 43 12.03 13.05 22.58
C ALA A 43 13.28 12.89 21.69
N PRO A 44 14.03 11.75 21.74
CA PRO A 44 15.18 11.57 20.84
C PRO A 44 14.80 11.49 19.36
N GLU A 45 13.66 10.88 19.02
CA GLU A 45 13.18 10.82 17.63
C GLU A 45 12.76 12.22 17.14
N ALA A 46 12.09 13.01 17.98
CA ALA A 46 11.71 14.38 17.65
C ALA A 46 12.94 15.26 17.38
N HIS A 47 13.97 15.17 18.23
CA HIS A 47 15.24 15.87 17.99
C HIS A 47 15.88 15.45 16.67
N TRP A 48 15.91 14.13 16.38
CA TRP A 48 16.46 13.61 15.13
C TRP A 48 15.76 14.19 13.89
N ARG A 49 14.42 14.30 13.94
CA ARG A 49 13.62 14.90 12.88
C ARG A 49 13.82 16.40 12.77
N MET A 50 13.85 17.13 13.88
CA MET A 50 14.09 18.58 13.90
C MET A 50 15.46 18.94 13.32
N SER A 51 16.46 18.10 13.58
CA SER A 51 17.80 18.25 13.02
C SER A 51 17.91 17.82 11.54
N GLY A 52 16.81 17.40 10.90
CA GLY A 52 16.77 17.04 9.48
C GLY A 52 17.44 15.70 9.13
N TYR A 53 17.72 14.85 10.12
CA TYR A 53 18.32 13.54 9.84
C TYR A 53 17.31 12.58 9.22
N PRO A 54 17.75 11.70 8.28
CA PRO A 54 16.89 10.68 7.72
C PRO A 54 16.43 9.71 8.82
N ILE A 55 15.12 9.48 8.88
CA ILE A 55 14.49 8.57 9.85
C ILE A 55 14.69 7.10 9.42
N VAL A 56 14.69 6.88 8.11
CA VAL A 56 14.84 5.56 7.50
C VAL A 56 15.93 5.66 6.46
N ASP A 57 16.96 4.83 6.61
CA ASP A 57 17.92 4.57 5.57
C ASP A 57 17.64 3.17 5.01
N LEU A 58 17.38 3.09 3.70
CA LEU A 58 17.07 1.83 3.01
C LEU A 58 18.26 1.48 2.13
N SER A 59 18.95 0.38 2.47
CA SER A 59 20.06 -0.12 1.65
C SER A 59 19.62 -0.58 0.25
N HIS A 60 18.36 -1.00 0.11
CA HIS A 60 17.83 -1.58 -1.11
C HIS A 60 16.39 -1.13 -1.36
N PRO A 61 15.97 -0.94 -2.62
CA PRO A 61 14.57 -0.71 -2.96
C PRO A 61 13.71 -1.92 -2.55
N VAL A 62 12.53 -1.63 -1.99
CA VAL A 62 11.55 -2.65 -1.62
C VAL A 62 10.41 -2.64 -2.61
N GLU A 63 10.30 -3.68 -3.43
CA GLU A 63 9.22 -3.85 -4.39
C GLU A 63 8.05 -4.59 -3.76
N LYS A 64 6.88 -3.94 -3.70
CA LYS A 64 5.63 -4.57 -3.24
C LYS A 64 4.85 -5.14 -4.41
N LEU A 65 4.54 -6.43 -4.32
CA LEU A 65 3.69 -7.17 -5.25
C LEU A 65 2.38 -7.55 -4.57
N TYR A 66 1.28 -7.52 -5.31
CA TYR A 66 -0.04 -7.88 -4.81
C TYR A 66 -0.57 -9.09 -5.58
N VAL A 67 -1.35 -9.92 -4.89
CA VAL A 67 -2.05 -11.05 -5.49
C VAL A 67 -3.53 -10.81 -5.33
N HIS A 68 -4.27 -10.96 -6.43
CA HIS A 68 -5.71 -10.80 -6.47
C HIS A 68 -6.31 -11.81 -7.45
N VAL A 69 -7.61 -12.04 -7.31
CA VAL A 69 -8.42 -12.76 -8.29
C VAL A 69 -8.77 -11.82 -9.47
N PRO A 70 -9.22 -12.34 -10.62
CA PRO A 70 -9.80 -11.50 -11.67
C PRO A 70 -10.90 -10.58 -11.09
N GLY A 71 -10.79 -9.29 -11.39
CA GLY A 71 -11.61 -8.22 -10.83
C GLY A 71 -11.55 -7.97 -9.32
N GLY A 72 -10.61 -8.62 -8.62
CA GLY A 72 -10.33 -8.39 -7.21
C GLY A 72 -9.25 -7.34 -6.94
N SER A 73 -8.95 -6.48 -7.92
CA SER A 73 -7.93 -5.43 -7.76
C SER A 73 -8.39 -4.39 -6.74
N ALA A 74 -7.53 -4.02 -5.80
CA ALA A 74 -7.88 -3.01 -4.80
C ALA A 74 -8.02 -1.62 -5.45
N VAL A 75 -9.12 -0.95 -5.14
CA VAL A 75 -9.41 0.43 -5.59
C VAL A 75 -9.35 1.35 -4.39
N VAL A 76 -8.67 2.48 -4.55
CA VAL A 76 -8.64 3.55 -3.56
C VAL A 76 -9.53 4.67 -4.06
N TYR A 77 -10.53 5.04 -3.26
CA TYR A 77 -11.45 6.15 -3.52
C TYR A 77 -11.58 6.99 -2.25
N ALA A 78 -11.98 8.25 -2.40
CA ALA A 78 -12.29 9.13 -1.27
C ALA A 78 -13.66 8.75 -0.70
N GLU A 79 -13.77 8.66 0.63
CA GLU A 79 -15.02 8.27 1.32
C GLU A 79 -16.19 9.22 1.02
N GLU A 80 -15.86 10.44 0.62
CA GLU A 80 -16.77 11.55 0.34
C GLU A 80 -17.51 11.41 -1.00
N ASP A 81 -17.06 10.51 -1.88
CA ASP A 81 -17.58 10.38 -3.24
C ASP A 81 -17.82 8.91 -3.63
N LEU A 82 -19.00 8.40 -3.25
CA LEU A 82 -19.44 7.04 -3.57
C LEU A 82 -19.69 6.82 -5.07
N GLN A 83 -19.97 7.89 -5.83
CA GLN A 83 -20.11 7.78 -7.28
C GLN A 83 -18.75 7.55 -7.92
N GLN A 84 -17.74 8.29 -7.48
CA GLN A 84 -16.35 8.07 -7.88
C GLN A 84 -15.85 6.66 -7.48
N ALA A 85 -16.33 6.10 -6.38
CA ALA A 85 -16.01 4.74 -5.97
C ALA A 85 -16.52 3.67 -6.96
N ALA A 86 -17.76 3.83 -7.43
CA ALA A 86 -18.38 2.91 -8.39
C ALA A 86 -17.71 2.99 -9.76
N GLU A 87 -17.39 4.19 -10.23
CA GLU A 87 -16.64 4.41 -11.48
C GLU A 87 -15.23 3.84 -11.36
N ALA A 88 -14.53 4.10 -10.25
CA ALA A 88 -13.18 3.59 -10.03
C ALA A 88 -13.14 2.05 -9.91
N ALA A 89 -14.22 1.43 -9.40
CA ALA A 89 -14.39 -0.02 -9.37
C ALA A 89 -14.62 -0.60 -10.77
N ALA A 90 -15.43 0.05 -11.60
CA ALA A 90 -15.63 -0.38 -12.99
C ALA A 90 -14.32 -0.28 -13.80
N GLU A 91 -13.54 0.77 -13.60
CA GLU A 91 -12.21 0.92 -14.24
C GLU A 91 -11.15 -0.04 -13.68
N ALA A 92 -11.35 -0.61 -12.49
CA ALA A 92 -10.36 -1.46 -11.83
C ALA A 92 -10.15 -2.79 -12.55
N ASP A 93 -11.20 -3.30 -13.19
CA ASP A 93 -11.16 -4.50 -14.02
C ASP A 93 -10.35 -4.28 -15.29
N GLU A 94 -10.33 -3.05 -15.82
CA GLU A 94 -9.57 -2.67 -17.01
C GLU A 94 -8.13 -2.22 -16.69
N LYS A 95 -7.84 -1.91 -15.43
CA LYS A 95 -6.51 -1.43 -15.01
C LYS A 95 -5.50 -2.58 -14.98
N THR A 96 -4.50 -2.49 -15.86
CA THR A 96 -3.32 -3.36 -15.81
C THR A 96 -2.61 -3.25 -14.46
N THR A 97 -2.59 -4.34 -13.71
CA THR A 97 -1.85 -4.46 -12.45
C THR A 97 -0.48 -5.10 -12.69
N LYS A 98 0.40 -5.06 -11.69
CA LYS A 98 1.69 -5.77 -11.75
C LYS A 98 1.53 -7.27 -11.97
N LEU A 99 0.44 -7.86 -11.50
CA LEU A 99 0.14 -9.28 -11.64
C LEU A 99 -0.33 -9.60 -13.06
N THR A 100 -1.27 -8.82 -13.61
CA THR A 100 -1.73 -9.02 -14.99
C THR A 100 -0.58 -8.76 -15.97
N ALA A 101 0.18 -7.69 -15.77
CA ALA A 101 1.37 -7.39 -16.57
C ALA A 101 2.44 -8.49 -16.49
N PHE A 102 2.50 -9.26 -15.39
CA PHE A 102 3.40 -10.40 -15.30
C PHE A 102 2.95 -11.55 -16.21
N PHE A 103 1.65 -11.82 -16.29
CA PHE A 103 1.13 -12.81 -17.24
C PHE A 103 1.37 -12.38 -18.68
N ASP A 104 1.19 -11.09 -18.99
CA ASP A 104 1.50 -10.53 -20.31
C ASP A 104 3.00 -10.66 -20.63
N LEU A 105 3.86 -10.38 -19.64
CA LEU A 105 5.31 -10.57 -19.78
C LEU A 105 5.65 -12.04 -20.06
N CYS A 106 5.09 -12.98 -19.30
CA CYS A 106 5.31 -14.40 -19.53
C CYS A 106 4.78 -14.86 -20.90
N SER A 107 3.77 -14.19 -21.46
CA SER A 107 3.29 -14.52 -22.80
C SER A 107 4.31 -14.12 -23.89
N THR A 108 5.00 -13.00 -23.69
CA THR A 108 5.87 -12.35 -24.69
C THR A 108 7.35 -12.73 -24.57
N ASP A 109 7.87 -12.88 -23.36
CA ASP A 109 9.29 -13.11 -23.08
C ASP A 109 9.50 -14.54 -22.52
N VAL A 110 10.40 -15.29 -23.17
CA VAL A 110 10.74 -16.67 -22.78
C VAL A 110 11.54 -16.69 -21.47
N ASP A 111 12.40 -15.71 -21.24
CA ASP A 111 13.21 -15.63 -20.01
C ASP A 111 12.31 -15.45 -18.79
N ALA A 112 11.27 -14.63 -18.93
CA ALA A 112 10.32 -14.35 -17.86
C ALA A 112 9.50 -15.58 -17.45
N ARG A 113 9.31 -16.58 -18.33
CA ARG A 113 8.60 -17.84 -18.01
C ARG A 113 9.34 -18.69 -17.00
N GLN A 114 10.67 -18.55 -16.96
CA GLN A 114 11.54 -19.27 -16.04
C GLN A 114 11.56 -18.65 -14.64
N LEU A 115 10.99 -17.45 -14.48
CA LEU A 115 10.94 -16.74 -13.21
C LEU A 115 9.61 -16.97 -12.51
N THR A 116 9.66 -17.10 -11.19
CA THR A 116 8.46 -17.00 -10.35
C THR A 116 8.08 -15.53 -10.16
N TYR A 117 6.81 -15.27 -9.79
CA TYR A 117 6.34 -13.90 -9.63
C TYR A 117 7.19 -13.04 -8.65
N PRO A 118 7.67 -13.58 -7.50
CA PRO A 118 8.56 -12.83 -6.61
C PRO A 118 9.98 -12.62 -7.16
N GLU A 119 10.44 -13.42 -8.10
CA GLU A 119 11.76 -13.29 -8.74
C GLU A 119 11.77 -12.24 -9.85
N VAL A 120 10.61 -11.95 -10.46
CA VAL A 120 10.49 -10.99 -11.58
C VAL A 120 11.10 -9.62 -11.25
N PRO A 121 10.84 -8.98 -10.09
CA PRO A 121 11.42 -7.67 -9.80
C PRO A 121 12.94 -7.64 -9.67
N LEU A 122 13.59 -8.80 -9.50
CA LEU A 122 15.04 -8.93 -9.45
C LEU A 122 15.65 -8.72 -10.85
N HIS A 123 14.93 -9.12 -11.90
CA HIS A 123 15.40 -9.06 -13.29
C HIS A 123 14.69 -8.00 -14.13
N TYR A 124 13.47 -7.64 -13.76
CA TYR A 124 12.61 -6.68 -14.45
C TYR A 124 12.25 -5.54 -13.52
N ARG A 125 12.02 -4.35 -14.09
CA ARG A 125 11.46 -3.19 -13.40
C ARG A 125 10.05 -2.96 -13.93
N PHE A 126 9.10 -2.67 -13.06
CA PHE A 126 7.77 -2.27 -13.49
C PHE A 126 7.81 -0.80 -13.91
N ASP A 127 7.42 -0.51 -15.15
CA ASP A 127 7.31 0.85 -15.65
C ASP A 127 5.85 1.30 -15.59
N ALA A 128 5.55 2.18 -14.61
CA ALA A 128 4.19 2.61 -14.33
C ALA A 128 3.57 3.45 -15.47
N LYS A 129 4.38 4.05 -16.35
CA LYS A 129 3.87 4.86 -17.47
C LYS A 129 3.27 3.99 -18.56
N ILE A 130 3.95 2.90 -18.90
CA ILE A 130 3.49 1.92 -19.90
C ILE A 130 2.77 0.72 -19.28
N LYS A 131 2.72 0.64 -17.94
CA LYS A 131 2.12 -0.44 -17.14
C LYS A 131 2.66 -1.84 -17.49
N ALA A 132 3.95 -1.94 -17.81
CA ALA A 132 4.59 -3.18 -18.24
C ALA A 132 5.92 -3.43 -17.51
N TRP A 133 6.32 -4.69 -17.48
CA TRP A 133 7.63 -5.10 -16.97
C TRP A 133 8.69 -4.93 -18.05
N VAL A 134 9.78 -4.25 -17.71
CA VAL A 134 10.91 -3.98 -18.61
C VAL A 134 12.17 -4.61 -18.03
N LYS A 135 12.93 -5.32 -18.87
CA LYS A 135 14.19 -5.96 -18.44
C LYS A 135 15.16 -4.92 -17.87
N ARG A 136 15.73 -5.21 -16.71
CA ARG A 136 16.71 -4.32 -16.07
C ARG A 136 18.02 -4.36 -16.85
N LYS A 137 18.64 -3.20 -17.00
CA LYS A 137 19.99 -3.06 -17.58
C LYS A 137 21.08 -3.18 -16.51
N ASN A 138 20.75 -2.80 -15.26
CA ASN A 138 21.68 -2.78 -14.14
C ASN A 138 21.20 -3.74 -13.06
N ASN A 139 22.14 -4.49 -12.47
CA ASN A 139 21.86 -5.34 -11.32
C ASN A 139 21.74 -4.48 -10.06
N VAL A 140 20.51 -4.31 -9.58
CA VAL A 140 20.20 -3.63 -8.31
C VAL A 140 19.60 -4.66 -7.37
N SER A 141 20.28 -4.92 -6.25
CA SER A 141 19.74 -5.77 -5.19
C SER A 141 18.41 -5.17 -4.71
N THR A 142 17.32 -5.93 -4.85
CA THR A 142 15.95 -5.48 -4.60
C THR A 142 15.30 -6.46 -3.65
N VAL A 143 14.64 -5.95 -2.60
CA VAL A 143 13.88 -6.79 -1.67
C VAL A 143 12.44 -6.85 -2.14
N VAL A 144 11.92 -8.05 -2.39
CA VAL A 144 10.55 -8.23 -2.85
C VAL A 144 9.65 -8.61 -1.69
N ARG A 145 8.51 -7.93 -1.56
CA ARG A 145 7.46 -8.24 -0.59
C ARG A 145 6.17 -8.54 -1.32
N VAL A 146 5.68 -9.77 -1.21
CA VAL A 146 4.35 -10.13 -1.71
C VAL A 146 3.31 -9.90 -0.61
N GLY A 147 2.20 -9.28 -0.97
CA GLY A 147 1.05 -9.06 -0.08
C GLY A 147 0.58 -10.34 0.60
N SER A 148 0.18 -10.22 1.87
CA SER A 148 -0.42 -11.33 2.60
C SER A 148 -1.82 -11.61 2.05
N VAL A 149 -2.13 -12.89 1.84
CA VAL A 149 -3.46 -13.34 1.47
C VAL A 149 -3.95 -14.29 2.55
N VAL A 150 -5.13 -14.01 3.11
CA VAL A 150 -5.72 -14.82 4.17
C VAL A 150 -6.13 -16.19 3.60
N PRO A 151 -5.84 -17.32 4.28
CA PRO A 151 -6.19 -18.66 3.81
C PRO A 151 -7.69 -18.88 3.57
N THR A 152 -8.56 -18.12 4.24
CA THR A 152 -10.02 -18.13 4.03
C THR A 152 -10.39 -17.78 2.59
N ASN A 153 -9.65 -16.87 1.95
CA ASN A 153 -9.80 -16.60 0.53
C ASN A 153 -9.04 -17.68 -0.26
N ARG A 154 -9.68 -18.85 -0.41
CA ARG A 154 -9.09 -20.03 -1.04
C ARG A 154 -8.54 -19.75 -2.45
N GLN A 155 -9.26 -18.95 -3.24
CA GLN A 155 -8.86 -18.65 -4.62
C GLN A 155 -7.59 -17.81 -4.66
N ALA A 156 -7.58 -16.65 -3.98
CA ALA A 156 -6.40 -15.80 -3.94
C ALA A 156 -5.20 -16.50 -3.27
N TYR A 157 -5.46 -17.32 -2.25
CA TYR A 157 -4.42 -18.08 -1.56
C TYR A 157 -3.83 -19.16 -2.47
N ALA A 158 -4.65 -19.88 -3.24
CA ALA A 158 -4.19 -20.84 -4.24
C ALA A 158 -3.36 -20.17 -5.34
N ILE A 159 -3.82 -19.03 -5.87
CA ILE A 159 -3.07 -18.25 -6.86
C ILE A 159 -1.72 -17.84 -6.28
N ARG A 160 -1.68 -17.33 -5.05
CA ARG A 160 -0.44 -16.96 -4.36
C ARG A 160 0.51 -18.15 -4.29
N LEU A 161 0.05 -19.34 -3.91
CA LEU A 161 0.90 -20.53 -3.86
C LEU A 161 1.44 -20.91 -5.25
N LEU A 162 0.60 -20.87 -6.28
CA LEU A 162 1.00 -21.18 -7.66
C LEU A 162 2.08 -20.22 -8.16
N LEU A 163 1.92 -18.92 -7.90
CA LEU A 163 2.88 -17.88 -8.30
C LEU A 163 4.25 -18.01 -7.62
N PHE A 164 4.31 -18.67 -6.46
CA PHE A 164 5.56 -18.93 -5.73
C PHE A 164 6.25 -20.23 -6.14
N LEU A 165 5.48 -21.25 -6.53
CA LEU A 165 5.99 -22.60 -6.74
C LEU A 165 6.21 -22.92 -8.22
N ARG A 166 5.35 -22.40 -9.10
CA ARG A 166 5.31 -22.83 -10.49
C ARG A 166 5.98 -21.80 -11.39
N ARG A 167 7.07 -22.21 -12.01
CA ARG A 167 7.61 -21.57 -13.21
C ARG A 167 6.73 -21.99 -14.40
N VAL A 168 6.50 -21.09 -15.35
CA VAL A 168 5.67 -21.38 -16.51
C VAL A 168 6.42 -22.42 -17.35
N LEU A 169 6.05 -23.69 -17.18
CA LEU A 169 6.66 -24.81 -17.89
C LEU A 169 6.47 -24.60 -19.39
N GLU A 170 7.53 -24.86 -20.16
CA GLU A 170 7.43 -24.95 -21.61
C GLU A 170 6.40 -26.04 -21.95
N THR A 171 5.25 -25.65 -22.46
CA THR A 171 4.36 -26.58 -23.14
C THR A 171 5.10 -27.04 -24.38
N GLY A 172 5.68 -28.23 -24.30
CA GLY A 172 6.30 -28.90 -25.44
C GLY A 172 5.36 -28.87 -26.64
N LYS A 173 5.88 -28.36 -27.75
CA LYS A 173 5.25 -28.50 -29.06
C LYS A 173 5.11 -30.00 -29.34
N ASN A 174 3.88 -30.46 -29.52
CA ASN A 174 3.58 -31.67 -30.30
C ASN A 174 3.12 -31.22 -31.68
#